data_AF-A0A2E7MWP1-F1
#
_entry.id   AF-A0A2E7MWP1-F1
#
_cell.length_a   1.000
_cell.length_b   1.000
_cell.length_c   1.000
_cell.angle_alpha   90.00
_cell.angle_beta   90.00
_cell.angle_gamma   90.00
#
_symmetry.space_group_name_H-M   'P 1'
#
loop_
_entity.id
_entity.type
_entity.pdbx_description
1 polymer ?
#
loop_
_entity_poly.entity_id
_entity_poly.type
_entity_poly.pdbx_seq_one_letter_code
_entity_poly.pdbx_strand_id
1 'polypeptide(L)' 'MTLRNLTLNLEVGQNILVGKNNTPATITKIEFHEKSGEVSLNTTKGPRSALTFKLCESNNQYESPADKYR' A
#
# COMPACT_ATOMS: atom_id res chain seq x y z
N MET A 1 -8.01 21.42 9.40
CA MET A 1 -6.63 20.96 9.67
C MET A 1 -6.27 19.95 8.60
N THR A 2 -5.22 20.19 7.81
CA THR A 2 -4.75 19.21 6.82
C THR A 2 -3.66 18.35 7.45
N LEU A 3 -3.91 17.04 7.53
CA LEU A 3 -2.91 16.07 7.96
C LEU A 3 -1.78 16.07 6.93
N ARG A 4 -0.56 16.42 7.33
CA ARG A 4 0.59 16.49 6.40
C ARG A 4 1.28 15.14 6.22
N ASN A 5 1.39 14.36 7.29
CA ASN A 5 2.07 13.06 7.32
C ASN A 5 1.23 12.04 8.09
N LEU A 6 1.23 10.78 7.64
CA LEU A 6 0.59 9.64 8.30
C LEU A 6 1.56 8.46 8.28
N THR A 7 1.73 7.80 9.42
CA THR A 7 2.50 6.55 9.54
C THR A 7 1.55 5.46 10.01
N LEU A 8 1.48 4.37 9.24
CA LEU A 8 0.61 3.22 9.50
C LEU A 8 1.50 2.00 9.75
N ASN A 9 1.38 1.42 10.94
CA ASN A 9 2.00 0.15 11.29
C ASN A 9 0.91 -0.92 11.31
N LEU A 10 1.10 -1.98 10.53
CA LEU A 10 0.18 -3.11 10.41
C LEU A 10 0.94 -4.39 10.73
N GLU A 11 0.36 -5.23 11.58
CA GLU A 11 1.00 -6.45 12.05
C GLU A 11 0.13 -7.69 11.79
N VAL A 12 0.77 -8.82 11.48
CA VAL A 12 0.07 -10.12 11.41
C VAL A 12 -0.41 -10.50 12.81
N GLY A 13 -1.65 -10.94 12.92
CA GLY A 13 -2.32 -11.22 14.20
C GLY A 13 -3.13 -10.04 14.75
N GLN A 14 -2.99 -8.84 14.18
CA GLN A 14 -3.81 -7.69 14.58
C GLN A 14 -5.28 -7.88 14.16
N ASN A 15 -6.20 -7.50 15.04
CA ASN A 15 -7.62 -7.44 14.74
C ASN A 15 -8.00 -6.07 14.16
N ILE A 16 -8.67 -6.11 13.00
CA ILE A 16 -9.14 -4.93 12.27
C ILE A 16 -10.62 -5.09 11.91
N LEU A 17 -11.30 -3.98 11.63
CA LEU A 17 -12.68 -3.99 11.15
C LEU A 17 -12.67 -3.88 9.62
N VAL A 18 -13.38 -4.78 8.94
CA VAL A 18 -13.40 -4.82 7.47
C VAL A 18 -14.81 -4.78 6.89
N GLY A 19 -14.93 -4.17 5.71
CA GLY A 19 -16.19 -4.09 4.96
C GLY A 19 -17.20 -3.10 5.53
N LYS A 20 -18.37 -3.03 4.90
CA LYS A 20 -19.42 -2.04 5.24
C LYS A 20 -20.00 -2.23 6.64
N ASN A 21 -19.98 -3.47 7.15
CA ASN A 21 -20.55 -3.83 8.44
C ASN A 21 -19.50 -3.78 9.57
N ASN A 22 -18.31 -3.26 9.33
CA ASN A 22 -17.22 -3.20 10.30
C ASN A 22 -16.98 -4.55 10.98
N THR A 23 -16.92 -5.63 10.20
CA THR A 23 -16.80 -6.97 10.77
C THR A 23 -15.38 -7.19 11.29
N PRO A 24 -15.19 -7.66 12.54
CA PRO A 24 -13.87 -8.00 13.05
C PRO A 24 -13.22 -9.11 12.22
N ALA A 25 -11.97 -8.89 11.84
CA ALA A 25 -11.13 -9.84 11.13
C ALA A 25 -9.68 -9.74 11.62
N THR A 26 -8.96 -10.84 11.60
CA THR A 26 -7.56 -10.90 12.00
C THR A 26 -6.70 -10.89 10.75
N ILE A 27 -5.65 -10.05 10.71
CA ILE A 27 -4.66 -10.05 9.63
C ILE A 27 -3.86 -11.35 9.71
N THR A 28 -3.84 -12.11 8.63
CA THR A 28 -3.12 -13.39 8.54
C THR A 28 -1.87 -13.29 7.67
N LYS A 29 -1.83 -12.36 6.72
CA LYS A 29 -0.66 -12.13 5.86
C LYS A 29 -0.68 -10.71 5.32
N ILE A 30 0.49 -10.12 5.14
CA ILE A 30 0.69 -8.82 4.50
C ILE A 30 1.57 -9.05 3.27
N GLU A 31 1.15 -8.54 2.12
CA GLU A 31 1.88 -8.64 0.86
C GLU A 31 2.06 -7.26 0.24
N PHE A 32 3.24 -6.99 -0.30
CA PHE A 32 3.52 -5.78 -1.06
C PHE A 32 3.82 -6.16 -2.52
N HIS A 33 3.03 -5.61 -3.43
CA HIS A 33 3.18 -5.82 -4.87
C HIS A 33 3.93 -4.64 -5.47
N GLU A 34 5.25 -4.74 -5.59
CA GLU A 34 6.13 -3.64 -6.04
C GLU A 34 5.71 -3.02 -7.39
N LYS A 35 5.27 -3.84 -8.35
CA LYS A 35 4.86 -3.37 -9.69
C LYS A 35 3.60 -2.49 -9.65
N SER A 36 2.63 -2.82 -8.79
CA SER A 36 1.38 -2.07 -8.65
C SER A 36 1.44 -1.02 -7.55
N GLY A 37 2.38 -1.14 -6.61
CA GLY A 37 2.42 -0.33 -5.40
C GLY A 37 1.30 -0.69 -4.40
N GLU A 38 0.76 -1.89 -4.52
CA GLU A 38 -0.38 -2.32 -3.71
C GLU A 38 0.08 -3.07 -2.46
N VAL A 39 -0.46 -2.68 -1.30
CA VAL A 39 -0.32 -3.40 -0.04
C VAL A 39 -1.60 -4.19 0.23
N SER A 40 -1.51 -5.51 0.11
CA SER A 40 -2.62 -6.45 0.33
C SER A 40 -2.57 -7.04 1.74
N LEU A 41 -3.69 -7.00 2.44
CA LEU A 41 -3.92 -7.64 3.73
C LEU A 41 -4.82 -8.85 3.54
N ASN A 42 -4.28 -10.05 3.75
CA ASN A 42 -5.13 -11.22 3.91
C ASN A 42 -5.67 -11.24 5.33
N THR A 43 -6.98 -11.47 5.45
CA THR A 43 -7.65 -11.55 6.73
C THR A 43 -8.47 -12.83 6.84
N THR A 44 -8.91 -13.17 8.05
CA THR A 44 -9.85 -14.27 8.30
C THR A 44 -11.21 -14.09 7.62
N LYS A 45 -11.50 -12.89 7.09
CA LYS A 45 -12.72 -12.54 6.33
C LYS A 45 -12.42 -12.17 4.87
N GLY A 46 -11.30 -12.68 4.34
CA GLY A 46 -10.86 -12.50 2.96
C GLY A 46 -9.80 -11.41 2.77
N PRO A 47 -9.21 -11.33 1.56
CA PRO A 47 -8.21 -10.32 1.21
C PRO A 47 -8.80 -8.90 1.16
N ARG A 48 -7.99 -7.89 1.48
CA ARG A 48 -8.30 -6.46 1.41
C ARG A 48 -7.09 -5.65 0.98
N SER A 49 -7.29 -4.69 0.10
CA SER A 49 -6.25 -3.70 -0.23
C SER A 49 -6.20 -2.64 0.87
N ALA A 50 -5.04 -2.43 1.49
CA ALA A 50 -4.85 -1.40 2.51
C ALA A 50 -4.53 -0.06 1.88
N LEU A 51 -3.56 -0.05 0.98
CA LEU A 51 -3.05 1.13 0.31
C LEU A 51 -2.62 0.76 -1.10
N THR A 52 -2.92 1.63 -2.06
CA THR A 52 -2.40 1.52 -3.42
C THR A 52 -1.69 2.82 -3.75
N PHE A 53 -0.37 2.79 -3.78
CA PHE A 53 0.45 3.94 -4.15
C PHE A 53 1.73 3.47 -4.82
N LYS A 54 2.13 4.15 -5.89
CA LYS A 54 3.45 3.98 -6.47
C LYS A 54 4.31 5.16 -6.06
N LEU A 55 5.52 4.88 -5.61
CA LEU A 55 6.54 5.92 -5.57
C LEU A 55 6.81 6.32 -7.02
N CYS A 56 6.78 7.62 -7.31
CA CYS A 56 7.42 8.09 -8.53
C CYS A 56 8.85 7.60 -8.48
N GLU A 57 9.32 6.99 -9.56
CA GLU A 57 10.75 6.87 -9.79
C GLU A 57 11.30 8.28 -9.55
N SER A 58 12.14 8.43 -8.52
CA SER A 58 12.87 9.66 -8.30
C SER A 58 13.47 9.98 -9.65
N ASN A 59 13.06 11.10 -10.25
CA ASN A 59 13.59 11.57 -11.53
C ASN A 59 15.11 11.49 -11.38
N ASN A 60 15.72 10.40 -11.88
CA ASN A 60 17.08 10.47 -12.34
C ASN A 60 17.00 11.63 -13.29
N GLN A 61 17.66 12.72 -12.89
CA GLN A 61 17.73 13.93 -13.65
C GLN A 61 18.38 13.52 -14.97
N TYR A 62 17.58 13.11 -15.94
CA TYR A 62 18.03 13.05 -17.31
C TYR A 62 18.28 14.51 -17.65
N GLU A 63 19.56 14.88 -17.81
CA GLU A 63 19.96 16.24 -18.17
C GLU A 63 19.27 16.70 -19.46
N SER A 64 18.82 15.75 -20.30
CA SER A 64 18.01 16.00 -21.49
C SER A 64 16.93 14.92 -21.73
N PRO A 65 15.72 15.29 -22.20
CA PRO A 65 14.68 14.34 -22.64
C PRO A 65 15.14 13.37 -23.75
N ALA A 66 16.23 13.67 -24.46
CA ALA A 66 16.76 12.86 -25.54
C ALA A 66 17.48 11.58 -25.07
N ASP A 67 17.95 11.53 -23.81
CA ASP A 67 18.64 10.36 -23.24
C ASP A 67 17.70 9.16 -23.01
N LYS A 68 16.39 9.36 -23.17
CA LYS A 68 15.38 8.28 -23.08
C LYS A 68 15.46 7.25 -24.22
N TYR A 69 16.10 7.58 -25.34
CA TYR A 69 16.07 6.79 -26.58
C TYR A 69 17.45 6.34 -27.08
N ARG A 70 18.49 6.48 -26.25
CA ARG A 70 19.86 6.11 -26.61
C ARG A 70 20.27 4.78 -26.00
#